data_AF-A0A661AI72-F1
#
_entry.id   AF-A0A661AI72-F1
#
_cell.length_a   1.000
_cell.length_b   1.000
_cell.length_c   1.000
_cell.angle_alpha   90.00
_cell.angle_beta   90.00
_cell.angle_gamma   90.00
#
_symmetry.space_group_name_H-M   'P 1'
#
loop_
_entity.id
_entity.type
_entity.pdbx_description
1 polymer ?
#
loop_
_entity_poly.entity_id
_entity_poly.type
_entity_poly.pdbx_seq_one_letter_code
_entity_poly.pdbx_strand_id
1 'polypeptide(L)'
;MEKYLKAYMDWLEIEYPKTHMLERLIYLISSQDKEILKLKEDAAKLTPFAVEARYPEFEIPGQKEAIEAVEITRRIKDYILSRLLPEIEKK
;
A
#
# COMPACT_ATOMS: atom_id res chain seq x y z
N MET A 1 3.18 1.68 5.43
CA MET A 1 2.52 1.01 4.29
C MET A 1 3.20 1.38 2.97
N GLU A 2 3.21 2.65 2.55
CA GLU A 2 3.77 3.13 1.27
C GLU A 2 5.10 2.48 0.84
N LYS A 3 6.05 2.32 1.77
CA LYS A 3 7.34 1.67 1.52
C LYS A 3 7.23 0.22 1.02
N TYR A 4 6.24 -0.54 1.48
CA TYR A 4 6.00 -1.91 0.98
C TYR A 4 5.56 -1.89 -0.48
N LEU A 5 4.66 -0.97 -0.86
CA LEU A 5 4.23 -0.83 -2.25
C LEU A 5 5.39 -0.38 -3.14
N LYS A 6 6.19 0.58 -2.69
CA LYS A 6 7.38 1.03 -3.43
C LYS A 6 8.40 -0.10 -3.60
N ALA A 7 8.66 -0.89 -2.55
CA ALA A 7 9.51 -2.06 -2.65
C ALA A 7 8.96 -3.11 -3.65
N TYR A 8 7.64 -3.28 -3.73
CA TYR A 8 7.04 -4.17 -4.72
C TYR A 8 7.12 -3.60 -6.15
N MET A 9 6.97 -2.28 -6.31
CA MET A 9 7.21 -1.62 -7.58
C MET A 9 8.66 -1.76 -8.03
N ASP A 10 9.62 -1.58 -7.13
CA ASP A 10 11.05 -1.81 -7.42
C ASP A 10 11.30 -3.27 -7.84
N TRP A 11 10.68 -4.23 -7.17
CA TRP A 11 10.76 -5.64 -7.54
C TRP A 11 10.20 -5.94 -8.94
N LEU A 12 9.11 -5.27 -9.31
CA LEU A 12 8.49 -5.37 -10.63
C LEU A 12 9.14 -4.45 -11.69
N GLU A 13 10.23 -3.77 -11.34
CA GLU A 13 10.92 -2.80 -12.21
C GLU A 13 9.98 -1.67 -12.72
N ILE A 14 9.04 -1.24 -11.88
CA ILE A 14 8.10 -0.15 -12.16
C ILE A 14 8.61 1.14 -11.49
N GLU A 15 8.92 2.17 -12.29
CA GLU A 15 9.23 3.49 -11.72
C GLU A 15 8.02 4.08 -10.99
N TYR A 16 8.20 4.49 -9.73
CA TYR A 16 7.15 5.12 -8.94
C TYR A 16 7.20 6.67 -9.03
N PRO A 17 6.04 7.32 -9.22
CA PRO A 17 5.97 8.78 -9.20
C PRO A 17 6.16 9.33 -7.77
N LYS A 18 6.51 10.62 -7.66
CA LYS A 18 6.53 11.36 -6.38
C LYS A 18 5.11 11.64 -5.89
N THR A 19 4.43 10.59 -5.42
CA THR A 19 3.07 10.64 -4.86
C THR A 19 3.00 9.85 -3.55
N HIS A 20 2.11 10.28 -2.67
CA HIS A 20 1.73 9.57 -1.45
C HIS A 20 0.35 8.90 -1.56
N MET A 21 -0.30 9.00 -2.73
CA MET A 21 -1.61 8.39 -3.00
C MET A 21 -1.43 6.89 -3.21
N LEU A 22 -1.86 6.09 -2.25
CA LEU A 22 -1.58 4.67 -2.20
C LEU A 22 -2.38 3.90 -3.28
N GLU A 23 -3.60 4.32 -3.53
CA GLU A 23 -4.45 3.80 -4.61
C GLU A 23 -3.84 4.02 -6.00
N ARG A 24 -3.03 5.06 -6.18
CA ARG A 24 -2.29 5.30 -7.43
C ARG A 24 -1.14 4.32 -7.57
N LEU A 25 -0.41 4.03 -6.50
CA LEU A 25 0.65 3.01 -6.52
C LEU A 25 0.08 1.62 -6.82
N ILE A 26 -1.05 1.25 -6.20
CA ILE A 26 -1.79 0.01 -6.51
C ILE A 26 -2.17 -0.06 -7.99
N TYR A 27 -2.70 1.03 -8.54
CA TYR A 27 -3.07 1.08 -9.96
C TYR A 27 -1.85 0.88 -10.88
N LEU A 28 -0.70 1.46 -10.56
CA LEU A 28 0.53 1.26 -11.35
C LEU A 28 1.01 -0.19 -11.30
N ILE A 29 1.01 -0.80 -10.11
CA ILE A 29 1.39 -2.21 -9.93
C ILE A 29 0.46 -3.14 -10.73
N SER A 30 -0.82 -2.77 -10.89
CA SER A 30 -1.80 -3.59 -11.62
C SER A 30 -1.48 -3.81 -13.10
N SER A 31 -0.55 -3.04 -13.66
CA SER A 31 -0.02 -3.28 -15.01
C SER A 31 0.68 -4.64 -15.13
N GLN A 32 1.26 -5.14 -14.04
CA GLN A 32 1.96 -6.44 -14.00
C GLN A 32 1.27 -7.45 -13.06
N ASP A 33 0.66 -7.01 -11.97
CA ASP A 33 -0.09 -7.86 -11.04
C ASP A 33 -1.54 -7.40 -10.90
N LYS A 34 -2.42 -7.84 -11.81
CA LYS A 34 -3.84 -7.42 -11.85
C LYS A 34 -4.60 -7.70 -10.56
N GLU A 35 -4.22 -8.74 -9.82
CA GLU A 35 -4.91 -9.15 -8.59
C GLU A 35 -4.82 -8.09 -7.50
N ILE A 36 -3.81 -7.20 -7.55
CA ILE A 36 -3.60 -6.16 -6.55
C ILE A 36 -4.72 -5.12 -6.54
N LEU A 37 -5.48 -4.99 -7.64
CA LEU A 37 -6.61 -4.05 -7.74
C LEU A 37 -7.69 -4.30 -6.69
N LYS A 38 -7.81 -5.54 -6.19
CA LYS A 38 -8.71 -5.89 -5.09
C LYS A 38 -8.42 -5.10 -3.81
N LEU A 39 -7.21 -4.57 -3.67
CA LEU A 39 -6.75 -3.78 -2.52
C LEU A 39 -6.82 -2.26 -2.76
N LYS A 40 -7.34 -1.81 -3.91
CA LYS A 40 -7.31 -0.37 -4.27
C LYS A 40 -8.16 0.49 -3.34
N GLU A 41 -9.39 0.07 -3.04
CA GLU A 41 -10.28 0.82 -2.14
C GLU A 41 -9.75 0.85 -0.71
N ASP A 42 -9.22 -0.29 -0.27
CA ASP A 42 -8.49 -0.45 0.98
C ASP A 42 -7.31 0.53 1.07
N ALA A 43 -6.48 0.61 0.03
CA ALA A 43 -5.35 1.53 -0.02
C ALA A 43 -5.78 3.00 0.02
N ALA A 44 -6.89 3.36 -0.65
CA ALA A 44 -7.41 4.73 -0.63
C ALA A 44 -7.79 5.19 0.79
N LYS A 45 -8.35 4.29 1.61
CA LYS A 45 -8.65 4.59 3.03
C LYS A 45 -7.39 4.90 3.84
N LEU A 46 -6.22 4.42 3.41
CA LEU A 46 -4.96 4.65 4.10
C LEU A 46 -4.27 5.97 3.69
N THR A 47 -4.65 6.58 2.56
CA THR A 47 -4.00 7.77 2.01
C THR A 47 -4.01 8.98 2.96
N PRO A 48 -5.11 9.29 3.67
CA PRO A 48 -5.11 10.38 4.67
C PRO A 48 -4.05 10.19 5.75
N PHE A 49 -3.85 8.96 6.23
CA PHE A 49 -2.81 8.65 7.23
C PHE A 49 -1.38 8.80 6.68
N ALA A 50 -1.19 8.72 5.36
CA ALA A 50 0.11 8.89 4.71
C ALA A 50 0.44 10.37 4.45
N VAL A 51 -0.58 11.21 4.26
CA VAL A 51 -0.41 12.61 3.82
C VAL A 51 -0.64 13.60 4.97
N GLU A 52 -1.79 13.50 5.62
CA GLU A 52 -2.37 14.53 6.49
C GLU A 52 -1.90 14.42 7.93
N ALA A 53 -1.55 13.21 8.40
CA ALA A 53 -1.03 12.96 9.76
C ALA A 53 0.25 13.75 10.13
N ARG A 54 0.82 14.49 9.17
CA ARG A 54 1.98 15.37 9.36
C ARG A 54 1.59 16.79 9.81
N TYR A 55 0.32 17.15 9.74
CA TYR A 55 -0.18 18.48 10.08
C TYR A 55 -1.01 18.46 11.36
N PRO A 56 -0.96 19.51 12.20
CA PRO A 56 -1.71 19.58 13.46
C PRO A 56 -3.23 19.49 13.28
N GLU A 57 -3.74 19.93 12.15
CA GLU A 57 -5.15 19.84 11.73
C GLU A 57 -5.63 18.42 11.39
N PHE A 58 -4.77 17.40 11.48
CA PHE A 58 -5.17 16.02 11.28
C PHE A 58 -6.16 15.56 12.34
N GLU A 59 -7.34 15.13 11.90
CA GLU A 59 -8.33 14.52 12.78
C GLU A 59 -7.83 13.16 13.28
N ILE A 60 -7.77 13.00 14.60
CA ILE A 60 -7.38 11.74 15.21
C ILE A 60 -8.47 10.71 14.90
N PRO A 61 -8.13 9.58 14.25
CA PRO A 61 -9.10 8.56 13.91
C PRO A 61 -9.76 7.98 15.17
N GLY A 62 -11.03 7.62 15.05
CA GLY A 62 -11.71 6.83 16.07
C GLY A 62 -11.07 5.44 16.22
N GLN A 63 -11.30 4.77 17.35
CA GLN A 63 -10.76 3.42 17.61
C GLN A 63 -11.07 2.43 16.48
N LYS A 64 -12.30 2.47 15.95
CA LYS A 64 -12.74 1.59 14.86
C LYS A 64 -11.95 1.83 13.58
N GLU A 65 -11.74 3.09 13.21
CA GLU A 65 -10.99 3.49 12.01
C GLU A 65 -9.51 3.12 12.16
N ALA A 66 -8.94 3.31 13.35
CA ALA A 66 -7.56 2.91 13.64
C ALA A 66 -7.38 1.37 13.51
N ILE A 67 -8.32 0.58 14.03
CA ILE A 67 -8.29 -0.89 13.88
C ILE A 67 -8.40 -1.27 12.41
N GLU A 68 -9.36 -0.70 11.67
CA GLU A 68 -9.54 -0.97 10.24
C GLU A 68 -8.27 -0.61 9.44
N ALA A 69 -7.64 0.53 9.73
CA ALA A 69 -6.42 0.95 9.06
C ALA A 69 -5.25 -0.03 9.28
N VAL A 70 -5.12 -0.56 10.50
CA VAL A 70 -4.11 -1.58 10.82
C VAL A 70 -4.40 -2.89 10.09
N GLU A 71 -5.66 -3.33 10.04
CA GLU A 71 -6.06 -4.54 9.32
C GLU A 71 -5.82 -4.42 7.81
N ILE A 72 -6.18 -3.31 7.20
CA ILE A 72 -5.88 -3.02 5.79
C ILE A 72 -4.37 -3.09 5.56
N THR A 73 -3.58 -2.43 6.42
CA THR A 73 -2.12 -2.43 6.30
C THR A 73 -1.54 -3.84 6.35
N ARG A 74 -2.08 -4.72 7.21
CA ARG A 74 -1.68 -6.13 7.27
C ARG A 74 -2.04 -6.87 5.99
N ARG A 75 -3.27 -6.74 5.48
CA ARG A 75 -3.69 -7.37 4.21
C ARG A 75 -2.77 -7.00 3.04
N ILE A 76 -2.45 -5.72 2.89
CA ILE A 76 -1.56 -5.25 1.82
C ILE A 76 -0.14 -5.79 2.00
N LYS A 77 0.39 -5.78 3.23
CA LYS A 77 1.71 -6.34 3.53
C LYS A 77 1.77 -7.83 3.19
N ASP A 78 0.80 -8.61 3.65
CA ASP A 78 0.77 -10.05 3.46
C ASP A 78 0.65 -10.42 1.98
N TYR A 79 -0.17 -9.67 1.23
CA TYR A 79 -0.26 -9.77 -0.22
C TYR A 79 1.11 -9.57 -0.89
N ILE A 80 1.81 -8.48 -0.58
CA ILE A 80 3.12 -8.17 -1.16
C ILE A 80 4.16 -9.25 -0.80
N LEU A 81 4.20 -9.67 0.47
CA LEU A 81 5.14 -10.70 0.90
C LEU A 81 4.89 -12.04 0.22
N SER A 82 3.63 -12.41 -0.02
CA SER A 82 3.27 -13.63 -0.76
C SER A 82 3.76 -13.63 -2.20
N ARG A 83 4.05 -12.46 -2.79
CA ARG A 83 4.59 -12.30 -4.14
C ARG A 83 6.11 -12.30 -4.15
N LEU A 84 6.73 -11.68 -3.14
CA LEU A 84 8.18 -11.56 -3.04
C LEU A 84 8.87 -12.85 -2.57
N LEU A 85 8.34 -13.52 -1.55
CA LEU A 85 9.01 -14.67 -0.91
C LEU A 85 9.23 -15.88 -1.85
N PRO A 86 8.26 -16.29 -2.69
CA PRO A 86 8.46 -17.42 -3.60
C PRO A 86 9.55 -17.20 -4.65
N GLU A 87 9.95 -15.95 -4.91
CA GLU A 87 10.99 -15.63 -5.87
C GLU A 87 12.36 -15.35 -5.24
N ILE A 88 12.38 -14.86 -3.99
CA ILE A 88 13.64 -14.73 -3.21
C ILE A 88 14.23 -16.10 -2.90
N GLU A 89 13.40 -17.13 -2.62
CA GLU A 89 13.87 -18.50 -2.38
C GLU A 89 14.39 -19.21 -3.64
N LYS A 90 14.15 -18.65 -4.84
CA LYS A 90 14.61 -19.20 -6.12
C LYS A 90 15.90 -18.58 -6.64
N LYS A 91 16.39 -17.50 -6.02
CA LYS A 91 17.67 -16.85 -6.32
C LYS A 91 18.77 -17.37 -5.40
#